data_AF-A0A933GTP5-F1
#
_entry.id   AF-A0A933GTP5-F1
#
_cell.length_a   1.000
_cell.length_b   1.000
_cell.length_c   1.000
_cell.angle_alpha   90.00
_cell.angle_beta   90.00
_cell.angle_gamma   90.00
#
_symmetry.space_group_name_H-M   'P 1'
#
loop_
_entity.id
_entity.type
_entity.pdbx_description
1 polymer ?
#
loop_
_entity_poly.entity_id
_entity_poly.type
_entity_poly.pdbx_seq_one_letter_code
_entity_poly.pdbx_strand_id
1 'polypeptide(L)'
;MRLIEIPHNPNCDATDRVFHELEPPQPVRRIRLERTLGVPEWFEVTGWMADGRRCPAMIQKVDDSGDGVAFLLFGGDGGLRFRPDGSTAPWKLTQPEQWGEPMMMLTTREGCDG
;
A
#
# COMPACT_ATOMS: atom_id res chain seq x y z
N MET A 1 -17.79 5.43 2.55
CA MET A 1 -16.78 5.23 3.61
C MET A 1 -15.96 4.03 3.22
N ARG A 2 -14.64 4.13 3.37
CA ARG A 2 -13.70 3.05 3.09
C ARG A 2 -13.35 2.33 4.39
N LEU A 3 -13.77 1.08 4.51
CA LEU A 3 -13.29 0.18 5.57
C LEU A 3 -12.05 -0.54 5.08
N ILE A 4 -10.99 -0.52 5.88
CA ILE A 4 -9.79 -1.34 5.73
C ILE A 4 -9.76 -2.30 6.91
N GLU A 5 -10.15 -3.54 6.67
CA GLU A 5 -10.09 -4.64 7.62
C GLU A 5 -9.16 -5.71 7.05
N ILE A 6 -7.96 -5.80 7.61
CA ILE A 6 -6.94 -6.78 7.22
C ILE A 6 -6.64 -7.62 8.45
N PRO A 7 -7.02 -8.90 8.48
CA PRO A 7 -6.58 -9.81 9.53
C PRO A 7 -5.06 -10.04 9.47
N HIS A 8 -4.47 -10.42 10.62
CA HIS A 8 -3.06 -10.82 10.64
C HIS A 8 -2.84 -11.98 9.67
N ASN A 9 -1.82 -11.85 8.82
CA ASN A 9 -1.49 -12.85 7.82
C ASN A 9 0.03 -12.81 7.53
N PRO A 10 0.58 -13.79 6.79
CA PRO A 10 2.02 -13.84 6.52
C PRO A 10 2.61 -12.63 5.77
N ASN A 11 1.78 -11.75 5.19
CA ASN A 11 2.22 -10.53 4.52
C ASN A 11 2.40 -9.35 5.48
N CYS A 12 1.49 -9.16 6.45
CA CYS A 12 1.45 -7.99 7.33
C CYS A 12 0.63 -8.24 8.60
N ASP A 13 0.80 -7.35 9.57
CA ASP A 13 -0.01 -7.33 10.79
C ASP A 13 -1.46 -6.90 10.54
N ALA A 14 -2.31 -7.15 11.53
CA ALA A 14 -3.72 -6.82 11.45
C ALA A 14 -3.96 -5.30 11.49
N THR A 15 -4.97 -4.83 10.78
CA THR A 15 -5.48 -3.47 10.91
C THR A 15 -7.00 -3.45 10.76
N ASP A 16 -7.64 -2.52 11.46
CA ASP A 16 -9.06 -2.21 11.33
C ASP A 16 -9.21 -0.69 11.41
N ARG A 17 -9.53 -0.06 10.27
CA ARG A 17 -9.66 1.39 10.15
C ARG A 17 -10.75 1.78 9.17
N VAL A 18 -11.44 2.87 9.47
CA VAL A 18 -12.48 3.46 8.60
C VAL A 18 -12.05 4.86 8.18
N PHE A 19 -12.22 5.16 6.90
CA PHE A 19 -11.90 6.45 6.31
C PHE A 19 -13.10 7.03 5.55
N HIS A 20 -13.16 8.36 5.49
CA HIS A 20 -14.13 9.04 4.65
C HIS A 20 -13.55 9.27 3.25
N GLU A 21 -14.18 8.70 2.23
CA GLU A 21 -13.71 8.79 0.84
C GLU A 21 -14.00 10.18 0.27
N LEU A 22 -12.98 10.83 -0.29
CA LEU A 22 -13.12 12.14 -0.92
C LEU A 22 -13.11 12.06 -2.45
N GLU A 23 -12.42 11.06 -3.02
CA GLU A 23 -12.32 10.82 -4.46
C GLU A 23 -12.40 9.32 -4.77
N PRO A 24 -12.70 8.92 -6.02
CA PRO A 24 -12.62 7.51 -6.44
C PRO A 24 -11.18 6.96 -6.36
N PRO A 25 -10.99 5.67 -6.06
CA PRO A 25 -9.67 5.05 -6.01
C PRO A 25 -9.07 4.90 -7.42
N GLN A 26 -7.74 5.01 -7.51
CA GLN A 26 -7.00 4.88 -8.75
C GLN A 26 -5.86 3.87 -8.59
N PRO A 27 -5.54 3.07 -9.64
CA PRO A 27 -4.46 2.10 -9.55
C PRO A 27 -3.10 2.79 -9.40
N VAL A 28 -2.21 2.18 -8.64
CA VAL A 28 -0.81 2.59 -8.47
C VAL A 28 0.07 1.36 -8.63
N ARG A 29 1.17 1.52 -9.36
CA ARG A 29 2.16 0.47 -9.62
C ARG A 29 3.48 0.74 -8.94
N ARG A 30 3.81 2.00 -8.74
CA ARG A 30 5.05 2.42 -8.09
C ARG A 30 4.79 3.54 -7.10
N ILE A 31 5.52 3.49 -6.00
CA ILE A 31 5.54 4.54 -5.00
C ILE A 31 6.97 4.94 -4.66
N ARG A 32 7.17 6.21 -4.35
CA ARG A 32 8.43 6.75 -3.86
C ARG A 32 8.38 6.81 -2.35
N LEU A 33 9.27 6.07 -1.70
CA LEU A 33 9.38 6.01 -0.24
C LEU A 33 10.81 6.31 0.21
N GLU A 34 10.91 6.95 1.36
CA GLU A 34 12.17 7.13 2.06
C GLU A 34 12.28 6.09 3.17
N ARG A 35 12.75 4.89 2.82
CA ARG A 35 13.01 3.82 3.81
C ARG A 35 14.38 3.97 4.47
N THR A 36 15.30 4.65 3.79
CA THR A 36 16.60 5.07 4.30
C THR A 36 16.60 6.58 4.42
N LEU A 37 16.89 7.11 5.61
CA LEU A 37 16.80 8.55 5.89
C LEU A 37 17.60 9.38 4.86
N GLY A 38 16.92 10.34 4.24
CA GLY A 38 17.46 11.21 3.20
C GLY A 38 17.61 10.58 1.81
N VAL A 39 17.17 9.34 1.60
CA VAL A 39 17.31 8.62 0.32
C VAL A 39 15.92 8.15 -0.16
N PRO A 40 15.19 9.01 -0.89
CA PRO A 40 13.88 8.65 -1.44
C PRO A 40 14.03 7.78 -2.69
N GLU A 41 13.60 6.52 -2.59
CA GLU A 41 13.73 5.49 -3.62
C GLU A 41 12.36 5.07 -4.17
N TRP A 42 12.36 4.55 -5.40
CA TRP A 42 11.16 3.99 -6.01
C TRP A 42 11.01 2.51 -5.66
N PHE A 43 9.78 2.14 -5.36
CA PHE A 43 9.38 0.77 -5.11
C PHE A 43 8.17 0.43 -5.96
N GLU A 44 8.15 -0.78 -6.51
CA GLU A 44 6.92 -1.32 -7.08
C GLU A 44 6.00 -1.76 -5.95
N VAL A 45 4.70 -1.60 -6.17
CA VAL A 45 3.65 -1.98 -5.21
C VAL A 45 2.56 -2.80 -5.91
N THR A 46 2.04 -3.79 -5.20
CA THR A 46 0.85 -4.56 -5.60
C THR A 46 -0.03 -4.78 -4.38
N GLY A 47 -1.34 -4.92 -4.59
CA GLY A 47 -2.23 -5.47 -3.57
C GLY A 47 -1.99 -6.96 -3.40
N TRP A 48 -2.22 -7.45 -2.19
CA TRP A 48 -2.09 -8.84 -1.81
C TRP A 48 -3.43 -9.37 -1.29
N MET A 49 -3.77 -10.58 -1.70
CA MET A 49 -4.92 -11.30 -1.18
C MET A 49 -4.48 -12.28 -0.09
N ALA A 50 -5.35 -12.58 0.87
CA ALA A 50 -5.08 -13.54 1.95
C ALA A 50 -4.72 -14.95 1.42
N ASP A 51 -5.23 -15.31 0.24
CA ASP A 51 -4.91 -16.56 -0.46
C ASP A 51 -3.57 -16.54 -1.24
N GLY A 52 -2.81 -15.44 -1.16
CA GLY A 52 -1.51 -15.28 -1.80
C GLY A 52 -1.56 -14.80 -3.25
N ARG A 53 -2.74 -14.55 -3.83
CA ARG A 53 -2.86 -13.91 -5.15
C ARG A 53 -2.51 -12.43 -5.07
N ARG A 54 -2.05 -11.90 -6.21
CA ARG A 54 -1.87 -10.45 -6.41
C ARG A 54 -3.15 -9.82 -6.92
N CYS A 55 -3.38 -8.59 -6.49
CA CYS A 55 -4.37 -7.68 -7.04
C CYS A 55 -3.75 -6.28 -7.24
N PRO A 56 -4.41 -5.36 -7.97
CA PRO A 56 -3.91 -4.00 -8.09
C PRO A 56 -3.81 -3.31 -6.71
N ALA A 57 -2.73 -2.55 -6.50
CA ALA A 57 -2.70 -1.57 -5.42
C ALA A 57 -3.47 -0.32 -5.86
N MET A 58 -4.20 0.29 -4.93
CA MET A 58 -5.09 1.40 -5.19
C MET A 58 -4.75 2.55 -4.25
N ILE A 59 -4.81 3.78 -4.75
CA ILE A 59 -4.71 5.00 -3.96
C ILE A 59 -6.03 5.75 -3.98
N GLN A 60 -6.45 6.27 -2.84
CA GLN A 60 -7.68 7.03 -2.71
C GLN A 60 -7.45 8.22 -1.78
N LYS A 61 -7.93 9.40 -2.19
CA LYS A 61 -7.95 10.55 -1.31
C LYS A 61 -9.04 10.36 -0.26
N VAL A 62 -8.67 10.48 1.01
CA VAL A 62 -9.54 10.26 2.16
C VAL A 62 -9.40 11.37 3.18
N ASP A 63 -10.42 11.55 4.00
CA ASP A 63 -10.36 12.28 5.26
C ASP A 63 -10.29 11.24 6.40
N ASP A 64 -9.24 11.36 7.20
CA ASP A 64 -9.08 10.61 8.44
C ASP A 64 -9.46 11.57 9.57
N SER A 65 -10.47 11.21 10.36
CA SER A 65 -11.33 12.11 11.17
C SER A 65 -10.64 12.97 12.24
N GLY A 66 -9.31 13.10 12.24
CA GLY A 66 -8.53 14.00 13.07
C GLY A 66 -7.27 14.61 12.42
N ASP A 67 -6.75 14.07 11.31
CA ASP A 67 -5.47 14.51 10.69
C ASP A 67 -5.66 15.27 9.36
N GLY A 68 -6.90 15.38 8.89
CA GLY A 68 -7.25 16.05 7.64
C GLY A 68 -7.12 15.14 6.42
N VAL A 69 -6.91 15.78 5.27
CA VAL A 69 -6.91 15.11 3.96
C VAL A 69 -5.59 14.36 3.74
N ALA A 70 -5.68 13.07 3.46
CA ALA A 70 -4.55 12.21 3.13
C ALA A 70 -4.84 11.32 1.92
N PHE A 71 -3.82 10.62 1.44
CA PHE A 71 -3.97 9.59 0.41
C PHE A 71 -3.75 8.21 1.03
N LEU A 72 -4.81 7.41 1.04
CA LEU A 72 -4.79 6.03 1.48
C LEU A 72 -4.37 5.12 0.33
N LEU A 73 -3.24 4.45 0.50
CA LEU A 73 -2.82 3.33 -0.34
C LEU A 73 -3.31 2.03 0.30
N PHE A 74 -3.98 1.19 -0.49
CA PHE A 74 -4.55 -0.07 -0.03
C PHE A 74 -4.54 -1.14 -1.14
N GLY A 75 -4.67 -2.39 -0.75
CA GLY A 75 -4.68 -3.54 -1.66
C GLY A 75 -5.90 -4.44 -1.45
N GLY A 76 -5.65 -5.75 -1.48
CA GLY A 76 -6.65 -6.77 -1.18
C GLY A 76 -6.80 -7.01 0.32
N ASP A 77 -7.47 -8.10 0.67
CA ASP A 77 -7.70 -8.57 2.05
C ASP A 77 -6.43 -9.11 2.75
N GLY A 78 -5.30 -9.18 2.03
CA GLY A 78 -3.97 -9.46 2.57
C GLY A 78 -3.05 -8.23 2.65
N GLY A 79 -3.56 -7.02 2.37
CA GLY A 79 -2.83 -5.77 2.42
C GLY A 79 -2.07 -5.43 1.12
N LEU A 80 -0.90 -4.81 1.27
CA LEU A 80 0.01 -4.38 0.22
C LEU A 80 1.31 -5.18 0.28
N ARG A 81 1.96 -5.38 -0.87
CA ARG A 81 3.32 -5.91 -0.97
C ARG A 81 4.18 -4.97 -1.81
N PHE A 82 5.41 -4.76 -1.36
CA PHE A 82 6.37 -3.88 -2.01
C PHE A 82 7.63 -4.65 -2.41
N ARG A 83 8.33 -4.15 -3.44
CA ARG A 83 9.66 -4.60 -3.84
C ARG A 83 10.47 -3.43 -4.42
N PRO A 84 11.81 -3.49 -4.43
CA PRO A 84 12.63 -2.48 -5.10
C PRO A 84 12.24 -2.32 -6.58
N ASP A 85 12.20 -1.07 -7.07
CA ASP A 85 11.90 -0.84 -8.49
C ASP A 85 12.91 -1.54 -9.41
N GLY A 86 12.41 -2.12 -10.50
CA GLY A 86 13.23 -2.89 -11.45
C GLY A 86 13.63 -4.29 -10.97
N SER A 87 13.14 -4.73 -9.80
CA SER A 87 13.40 -6.08 -9.32
C SER A 87 12.80 -7.13 -10.27
N THR A 88 13.64 -8.06 -10.73
CA THR A 88 13.20 -9.21 -11.54
C THR A 88 12.73 -10.38 -10.67
N ALA A 89 12.90 -10.30 -9.36
CA ALA A 89 12.47 -11.32 -8.43
C ALA A 89 10.94 -11.47 -8.45
N PRO A 90 10.42 -12.72 -8.41
CA PRO A 90 8.97 -12.93 -8.34
C PRO A 90 8.42 -12.38 -7.03
N TRP A 91 7.19 -11.88 -7.07
CA TRP A 91 6.43 -11.51 -5.87
C TRP A 91 6.22 -12.72 -4.97
N LYS A 92 6.85 -12.74 -3.81
CA LYS A 92 6.76 -13.84 -2.84
C LYS A 92 7.04 -13.34 -1.43
N LEU A 93 6.34 -13.94 -0.47
CA LEU A 93 6.52 -13.66 0.96
C LEU A 93 7.93 -13.96 1.47
N THR A 94 8.60 -14.93 0.85
CA THR A 94 9.95 -15.39 1.23
C THR A 94 11.07 -14.51 0.67
N GLN A 95 10.76 -13.48 -0.13
CA GLN A 95 11.80 -12.61 -0.71
C GLN A 95 12.20 -11.55 0.31
N PRO A 96 13.47 -11.50 0.73
CA PRO A 96 13.92 -10.66 1.84
C PRO A 96 13.85 -9.15 1.53
N GLU A 97 13.98 -8.78 0.26
CA GLU A 97 13.87 -7.38 -0.19
C GLU A 97 12.41 -6.92 -0.33
N GLN A 98 11.45 -7.84 -0.20
CA GLN A 98 10.03 -7.53 -0.26
C GLN A 98 9.46 -7.48 1.15
N TRP A 99 8.54 -6.55 1.37
CA TRP A 99 7.81 -6.45 2.63
C TRP A 99 6.35 -6.15 2.36
N GLY A 100 5.51 -6.31 3.37
CA GLY A 100 4.09 -6.01 3.29
C GLY A 100 3.68 -5.01 4.36
N GLU A 101 2.63 -4.26 4.05
CA GLU A 101 1.96 -3.34 4.96
C GLU A 101 0.45 -3.56 4.80
N PRO A 102 -0.37 -3.45 5.86
CA PRO A 102 -1.81 -3.62 5.71
C PRO A 102 -2.43 -2.49 4.88
N MET A 103 -1.94 -1.27 5.07
CA MET A 103 -2.24 -0.08 4.29
C MET A 103 -1.12 0.95 4.49
N MET A 104 -1.11 2.02 3.70
CA MET A 104 -0.18 3.13 3.92
C MET A 104 -0.89 4.47 3.74
N MET A 105 -0.60 5.42 4.63
CA MET A 105 -1.07 6.80 4.53
C MET A 105 0.03 7.67 3.95
N LEU A 106 -0.30 8.43 2.91
CA LEU A 106 0.60 9.37 2.24
C LEU A 106 0.07 10.78 2.39
N THR A 107 0.97 11.74 2.63
CA THR A 107 0.63 13.17 2.73
C THR A 107 0.42 13.81 1.36
N THR A 108 0.95 13.21 0.29
CA THR A 108 0.82 13.69 -1.08
C THR A 108 0.80 12.53 -2.07
N ARG A 109 0.26 12.80 -3.26
CA ARG A 109 0.21 11.86 -4.37
C ARG A 109 1.41 11.95 -5.33
N GLU A 110 2.26 12.98 -5.20
CA GLU A 110 3.38 13.22 -6.14
C GLU A 110 4.40 12.09 -6.21
N GLY A 111 4.41 11.20 -5.21
CA GLY A 111 5.25 10.00 -5.19
C GLY A 111 4.59 8.74 -5.74
N CYS A 112 3.46 8.79 -6.45
CA CYS A 112 2.76 7.59 -6.96
C CYS A 112 2.63 7.61 -8.48
N ASP A 113 2.98 6.49 -9.14
CA ASP A 113 2.88 6.29 -10.60
C ASP A 113 1.99 5.08 -10.94
N GLY A 114 1.15 5.23 -11.99
CA GLY A 114 0.02 4.33 -12.30
C GLY A 114 0.15 3.54 -13.61
#